data_AF-A0A7C6VTC9-F1
#
_entry.id   AF-A0A7C6VTC9-F1
#
_cell.length_a   1.000
_cell.length_b   1.000
_cell.length_c   1.000
_cell.angle_alpha   90.00
_cell.angle_beta   90.00
_cell.angle_gamma   90.00
#
_symmetry.space_group_name_H-M   'P 1'
#
loop_
_entity.id
_entity.type
_entity.pdbx_description
1 polymer ?
#
loop_
_entity_poly.entity_id
_entity_poly.type
_entity_poly.pdbx_seq_one_letter_code
_entity_poly.pdbx_strand_id
1 'polypeptide(L)'
;MKKIDSKAYKKLFLSLVIVIASFVLIFLGIYIYKSITERNVSYEKLESMMLNAAKRYFDSEGLPDVDGQTKEVSIPNLVSSGYLKSLDKLTNDTTCSGYVKVNNNGGYNLFIPYLKCKDYKTKTLSDAIKSNITTSGAGLYEINNEYVFKGEFVSNYVKFANSIWRIIKIDKDNNIRLIRTKRLENNEPWDDRYNTSKNANVGINIYNVSRIKEKLNSVYNNPKIFTENDKKHIVSSNVCVGKRSLNNPSLNNTDLCSEVVENQFLSLVDITEYYNASLDSDCKSLNDLSCQNYNYFTDFYVSGWTTTAVLENTYEVYKTILGEPCKNNAYEQNYFYIVLHVSGNEKHLSGSGTSEDPFIIEE
;
A
#
# COMPACT_ATOMS: atom_id res chain seq x y z
N MET A 1 68.89 34.44 -27.61
CA MET A 1 68.00 33.52 -26.86
C MET A 1 68.83 32.38 -26.28
N LYS A 2 68.95 32.28 -24.95
CA LYS A 2 69.65 31.14 -24.30
C LYS A 2 68.84 29.86 -24.52
N LYS A 3 69.41 28.85 -25.17
CA LYS A 3 68.84 27.51 -25.27
C LYS A 3 68.77 26.92 -23.86
N ILE A 4 67.56 26.81 -23.32
CA ILE A 4 67.32 26.13 -22.05
C ILE A 4 67.61 24.64 -22.25
N ASP A 5 68.45 24.07 -21.38
CA ASP A 5 68.88 22.68 -21.43
C ASP A 5 67.66 21.73 -21.35
N SER A 6 67.45 20.95 -22.41
CA SER A 6 66.31 20.02 -22.55
C SER A 6 66.28 18.96 -21.42
N LYS A 7 67.42 18.68 -20.79
CA LYS A 7 67.54 17.73 -19.69
C LYS A 7 67.03 18.33 -18.37
N ALA A 8 67.26 19.63 -18.16
CA ALA A 8 66.73 20.38 -17.03
C ALA A 8 65.20 20.53 -17.15
N TYR A 9 64.69 20.77 -18.35
CA TYR A 9 63.24 20.88 -18.60
C TYR A 9 62.50 19.55 -18.36
N LYS A 10 63.07 18.42 -18.80
CA LYS A 10 62.51 17.08 -18.52
C LYS A 10 62.48 16.77 -17.02
N LYS A 11 63.51 17.14 -16.26
CA LYS A 11 63.52 16.96 -14.80
C LYS A 11 62.50 17.86 -14.09
N LEU A 12 62.37 19.12 -14.50
CA LEU A 12 61.37 20.06 -13.99
C LEU A 12 59.94 19.60 -14.29
N PHE A 13 59.68 19.14 -15.52
CA PHE A 13 58.38 18.61 -15.92
C PHE A 13 58.03 17.33 -15.14
N LEU A 14 58.98 16.41 -14.98
CA LEU A 14 58.78 15.19 -14.18
C LEU A 14 58.50 15.51 -12.70
N SER A 15 59.21 16.48 -12.11
CA SER A 15 58.92 16.92 -10.73
C SER A 15 57.55 17.57 -10.59
N LEU A 16 57.10 18.33 -11.59
CA LEU A 16 55.77 18.96 -11.60
C LEU A 16 54.65 17.92 -11.67
N VAL A 17 54.82 16.89 -12.51
CA VAL A 17 53.84 15.79 -12.64
C VAL A 17 53.73 15.00 -11.33
N ILE A 18 54.84 14.74 -10.64
CA ILE A 18 54.85 14.03 -9.35
C ILE A 18 54.13 14.85 -8.27
N VAL A 19 54.33 16.17 -8.23
CA VAL A 19 53.66 17.07 -7.29
C VAL A 19 52.16 17.14 -7.57
N ILE A 20 51.75 17.23 -8.84
CA ILE A 20 50.33 17.23 -9.20
C ILE A 20 49.68 15.89 -8.85
N ALA A 21 50.33 14.76 -9.14
CA ALA A 21 49.84 13.44 -8.81
C ALA A 21 49.71 13.23 -7.28
N SER A 22 50.64 13.74 -6.49
CA SER A 22 50.56 13.64 -5.03
C SER A 22 49.43 14.50 -4.46
N PHE A 23 49.20 15.71 -4.99
CA PHE A 23 48.06 16.53 -4.61
C PHE A 23 46.72 15.86 -4.96
N VAL A 24 46.60 15.26 -6.14
CA VAL A 24 45.39 14.52 -6.55
C VAL A 24 45.12 13.33 -5.61
N LEU A 25 46.16 12.59 -5.22
CA LEU A 25 46.04 11.49 -4.25
C LEU A 25 45.65 11.97 -2.84
N ILE A 26 46.15 13.13 -2.41
CA ILE A 26 45.77 13.74 -1.12
C ILE A 26 44.31 14.18 -1.15
N PHE A 27 43.83 14.82 -2.24
CA PHE A 27 42.43 15.20 -2.37
C PHE A 27 41.49 13.99 -2.47
N LEU A 28 41.89 12.93 -3.18
CA LEU A 28 41.19 11.64 -3.18
C LEU A 28 41.16 11.01 -1.77
N GLY A 29 42.28 11.05 -1.04
CA GLY A 29 42.37 10.58 0.34
C GLY A 29 41.48 11.37 1.29
N ILE A 30 41.42 12.69 1.16
CA ILE A 30 40.54 13.58 1.95
C ILE A 30 39.07 13.34 1.61
N TYR A 31 38.75 13.11 0.34
CA TYR A 31 37.39 12.80 -0.11
C TYR A 31 36.90 11.46 0.44
N ILE A 32 37.72 10.41 0.34
CA ILE A 32 37.45 9.08 0.91
C ILE A 32 37.38 9.18 2.44
N TYR A 33 38.27 9.93 3.08
CA TYR A 33 38.26 10.15 4.52
C TYR A 33 36.97 10.86 4.98
N LYS A 34 36.56 11.95 4.31
CA LYS A 34 35.28 12.64 4.58
C LYS A 34 34.10 11.69 4.44
N SER A 35 34.06 10.88 3.38
CA SER A 35 33.01 9.87 3.17
C SER A 35 32.95 8.80 4.27
N ILE A 36 34.03 8.60 5.02
CA ILE A 36 34.13 7.62 6.13
C ILE A 36 33.93 8.30 7.51
N THR A 37 34.08 9.62 7.61
CA THR A 37 34.08 10.39 8.88
C THR A 37 32.98 11.46 9.02
N GLU A 38 31.93 11.42 8.20
CA GLU A 38 30.74 12.25 8.46
C GLU A 38 30.01 11.76 9.72
N ARG A 39 30.25 12.46 10.84
CA ARG A 39 29.65 12.21 12.17
C ARG A 39 28.20 12.72 12.29
N ASN A 40 27.43 12.74 11.21
CA ASN A 40 26.04 13.20 11.26
C ASN A 40 25.25 12.74 10.03
N VAL A 41 24.95 11.43 9.94
CA VAL A 41 24.10 10.92 8.87
C VAL A 41 22.68 11.48 9.01
N SER A 42 21.99 11.72 7.90
CA SER A 42 20.57 12.12 7.95
C SER A 42 19.71 11.02 8.58
N TYR A 43 18.52 11.38 9.08
CA TYR A 43 17.61 10.40 9.66
C TYR A 43 17.15 9.35 8.65
N GLU A 44 16.90 9.74 7.39
CA GLU A 44 16.56 8.81 6.31
C GLU A 44 17.70 7.84 6.02
N LYS A 45 18.95 8.34 6.09
CA LYS A 45 20.13 7.50 5.94
C LYS A 45 20.28 6.55 7.13
N LEU A 46 20.01 7.01 8.35
CA LEU A 46 20.03 6.18 9.55
C LEU A 46 19.00 5.05 9.46
N GLU A 47 17.75 5.35 9.05
CA GLU A 47 16.72 4.34 8.80
C GLU A 47 17.15 3.33 7.73
N SER A 48 17.79 3.78 6.65
CA SER A 48 18.34 2.90 5.62
C SER A 48 19.44 1.98 6.17
N MET A 49 20.28 2.49 7.07
CA MET A 49 21.30 1.70 7.76
C MET A 49 20.67 0.69 8.71
N MET A 50 19.61 1.07 9.44
CA MET A 50 18.83 0.17 10.28
C MET A 50 18.24 -0.98 9.47
N LEU A 51 17.60 -0.67 8.33
CA LEU A 51 17.03 -1.68 7.42
C LEU A 51 18.08 -2.70 6.95
N ASN A 52 19.24 -2.22 6.49
CA ASN A 52 20.32 -3.10 6.04
C ASN A 52 20.93 -3.94 7.18
N ALA A 53 21.02 -3.37 8.38
CA ALA A 53 21.47 -4.11 9.56
C ALA A 53 20.46 -5.19 9.98
N ALA A 54 19.17 -4.87 9.97
CA ALA A 54 18.10 -5.80 10.30
C ALA A 54 17.99 -6.96 9.31
N LYS A 55 18.15 -6.71 8.00
CA LYS A 55 18.20 -7.78 6.99
C LYS A 55 19.29 -8.81 7.34
N ARG A 56 20.51 -8.35 7.60
CA ARG A 56 21.63 -9.23 8.02
C ARG A 56 21.35 -9.95 9.35
N TYR A 57 20.71 -9.28 10.29
CA TYR A 57 20.35 -9.88 11.59
C TYR A 57 19.33 -11.02 11.40
N PHE A 58 18.29 -10.81 10.60
CA PHE A 58 17.28 -11.84 10.36
C PHE A 58 17.73 -12.94 9.38
N ASP A 59 18.79 -12.72 8.60
CA ASP A 59 19.45 -13.80 7.86
C ASP A 59 20.02 -14.87 8.82
N SER A 60 20.45 -14.49 10.04
CA SER A 60 20.93 -15.43 11.07
C SER A 60 19.83 -15.90 12.02
N GLU A 61 18.93 -15.02 12.45
CA GLU A 61 17.89 -15.32 13.46
C GLU A 61 16.60 -15.93 12.86
N GLY A 62 16.49 -15.93 11.53
CA GLY A 62 15.34 -16.42 10.80
C GLY A 62 14.22 -15.39 10.66
N LEU A 63 13.65 -15.32 9.46
CA LEU A 63 12.50 -14.47 9.13
C LEU A 63 11.20 -15.00 9.77
N PRO A 64 10.15 -14.18 9.88
CA PRO A 64 8.81 -14.69 10.13
C PRO A 64 8.38 -15.62 8.98
N ASP A 65 7.77 -16.75 9.31
CA ASP A 65 7.42 -17.84 8.39
C ASP A 65 5.91 -18.08 8.24
N VAL A 66 5.10 -17.45 9.10
CA VAL A 66 3.63 -17.48 9.04
C VAL A 66 3.08 -16.16 8.51
N ASP A 67 2.06 -16.20 7.64
CA ASP A 67 1.39 -14.99 7.14
C ASP A 67 0.84 -14.13 8.29
N GLY A 68 1.02 -12.81 8.18
CA GLY A 68 0.68 -11.84 9.23
C GLY A 68 1.63 -11.83 10.43
N GLN A 69 2.58 -12.78 10.53
CA GLN A 69 3.55 -12.78 11.62
C GLN A 69 4.53 -11.62 11.49
N THR A 70 4.87 -11.06 12.65
CA THR A 70 5.82 -9.95 12.77
C THR A 70 6.97 -10.34 13.70
N LYS A 71 8.19 -9.95 13.34
CA LYS A 71 9.35 -9.92 14.26
C LYS A 71 9.93 -8.50 14.33
N GLU A 72 10.65 -8.20 15.40
CA GLU A 72 11.25 -6.89 15.62
C GLU A 72 12.69 -7.03 16.13
N VAL A 73 13.56 -6.13 15.71
CA VAL A 73 14.91 -5.97 16.28
C VAL A 73 15.19 -4.51 16.59
N SER A 74 15.56 -4.24 17.83
CA SER A 74 15.86 -2.89 18.32
C SER A 74 17.26 -2.42 17.88
N ILE A 75 17.47 -1.11 17.82
CA ILE A 75 18.81 -0.53 17.57
C ILE A 75 19.87 -1.07 18.55
N PRO A 76 19.63 -1.13 19.88
CA PRO A 76 20.59 -1.70 20.82
C PRO A 76 21.00 -3.14 20.47
N ASN A 77 20.06 -3.98 20.04
CA ASN A 77 20.35 -5.37 19.65
C ASN A 77 21.18 -5.43 18.35
N LEU A 78 20.88 -4.55 17.37
CA LEU A 78 21.67 -4.43 16.15
C LEU A 78 23.11 -3.97 16.43
N VAL A 79 23.28 -3.10 17.42
CA VAL A 79 24.61 -2.60 17.84
C VAL A 79 25.39 -3.67 18.60
N SER A 80 24.78 -4.32 19.59
CA SER A 80 25.43 -5.37 20.38
C SER A 80 25.80 -6.60 19.54
N SER A 81 24.99 -6.91 18.52
CA SER A 81 25.27 -7.98 17.55
C SER A 81 26.27 -7.57 16.45
N GLY A 82 26.76 -6.33 16.45
CA GLY A 82 27.76 -5.83 15.50
C GLY A 82 27.23 -5.51 14.10
N TYR A 83 25.91 -5.58 13.86
CA TYR A 83 25.29 -5.28 12.57
C TYR A 83 25.11 -3.78 12.31
N LEU A 84 25.12 -2.94 13.35
CA LEU A 84 25.01 -1.48 13.28
C LEU A 84 26.08 -0.81 14.16
N LYS A 85 26.67 0.30 13.69
CA LYS A 85 27.57 1.11 14.54
C LYS A 85 26.75 1.78 15.65
N SER A 86 27.38 2.05 16.78
CA SER A 86 26.75 2.80 17.87
C SER A 86 26.28 4.19 17.41
N LEU A 87 25.14 4.65 17.96
CA LEU A 87 24.48 5.87 17.48
C LEU A 87 25.36 7.11 17.61
N ASP A 88 26.18 7.21 18.66
CA ASP A 88 27.16 8.29 18.88
C ASP A 88 28.21 8.41 17.76
N LYS A 89 28.41 7.35 16.97
CA LYS A 89 29.29 7.37 15.78
C LYS A 89 28.56 7.73 14.50
N LEU A 90 27.22 7.74 14.52
CA LEU A 90 26.37 7.92 13.34
C LEU A 90 25.66 9.29 13.36
N THR A 91 25.20 9.73 14.53
CA THR A 91 24.46 10.97 14.72
C THR A 91 24.90 11.66 16.01
N ASN A 92 24.83 12.99 16.01
CA ASN A 92 25.03 13.78 17.23
C ASN A 92 23.78 13.81 18.12
N ASP A 93 22.62 13.34 17.64
CA ASP A 93 21.40 13.24 18.45
C ASP A 93 21.42 11.98 19.31
N THR A 94 21.77 12.16 20.58
CA THR A 94 21.84 11.10 21.59
C THR A 94 20.47 10.61 22.06
N THR A 95 19.37 11.26 21.64
CA THR A 95 18.01 10.87 22.01
C THR A 95 17.40 9.84 21.06
N CYS A 96 18.06 9.57 19.93
CA CYS A 96 17.57 8.63 18.94
C CYS A 96 17.39 7.22 19.53
N SER A 97 16.20 6.66 19.30
CA SER A 97 15.83 5.29 19.63
C SER A 97 14.99 4.72 18.50
N GLY A 98 14.94 3.40 18.38
CA GLY A 98 14.25 2.79 17.26
C GLY A 98 14.43 1.29 17.16
N TYR A 99 13.75 0.75 16.16
CA TYR A 99 13.73 -0.67 15.82
C TYR A 99 13.44 -0.86 14.34
N VAL A 100 13.63 -2.07 13.85
CA VAL A 100 13.13 -2.50 12.54
C VAL A 100 12.17 -3.64 12.77
N LYS A 101 10.98 -3.49 12.19
CA LYS A 101 9.95 -4.51 12.13
C LYS A 101 10.05 -5.26 10.81
N VAL A 102 9.88 -6.58 10.83
CA VAL A 102 9.74 -7.41 9.64
C VAL A 102 8.38 -8.12 9.69
N ASN A 103 7.57 -7.92 8.65
CA ASN A 103 6.25 -8.54 8.50
C ASN A 103 6.32 -9.59 7.39
N ASN A 104 5.74 -10.77 7.60
CA ASN A 104 5.50 -11.75 6.56
C ASN A 104 4.11 -11.53 5.96
N ASN A 105 4.07 -11.22 4.67
CA ASN A 105 2.86 -11.02 3.90
C ASN A 105 2.79 -12.09 2.80
N GLY A 106 2.13 -13.22 3.08
CA GLY A 106 1.99 -14.34 2.15
C GLY A 106 3.31 -14.98 1.73
N GLY A 107 4.31 -15.00 2.62
CA GLY A 107 5.67 -15.45 2.33
C GLY A 107 6.62 -14.36 1.86
N TYR A 108 6.14 -13.13 1.64
CA TYR A 108 6.96 -11.99 1.23
C TYR A 108 7.26 -11.10 2.44
N ASN A 109 8.55 -10.85 2.70
CA ASN A 109 8.97 -10.12 3.90
C ASN A 109 9.16 -8.62 3.64
N LEU A 110 8.45 -7.78 4.40
CA LEU A 110 8.58 -6.32 4.38
C LEU A 110 9.29 -5.83 5.64
N PHE A 111 10.37 -5.06 5.45
CA PHE A 111 11.12 -4.46 6.55
C PHE A 111 10.76 -2.98 6.67
N ILE A 112 10.36 -2.56 7.87
CA ILE A 112 9.93 -1.18 8.14
C ILE A 112 10.77 -0.62 9.29
N PRO A 113 11.53 0.47 9.09
CA PRO A 113 12.28 1.10 10.15
C PRO A 113 11.38 2.02 10.96
N TYR A 114 11.62 2.10 12.26
CA TYR A 114 11.01 3.09 13.14
C TYR A 114 12.11 3.77 13.93
N LEU A 115 12.25 5.06 13.72
CA LEU A 115 13.24 5.92 14.35
C LEU A 115 12.51 7.09 15.02
N LYS A 116 12.84 7.33 16.28
CA LYS A 116 12.38 8.48 17.05
C LYS A 116 13.59 9.16 17.70
N CYS A 117 13.80 10.40 17.33
CA CYS A 117 14.85 11.30 17.83
C CYS A 117 14.18 12.56 18.39
N LYS A 118 14.95 13.61 18.70
CA LYS A 118 14.43 14.82 19.35
C LYS A 118 13.42 15.56 18.46
N ASP A 119 13.83 15.81 17.21
CA ASP A 119 13.08 16.61 16.25
C ASP A 119 12.64 15.77 15.02
N TYR A 120 12.66 14.44 15.17
CA TYR A 120 12.33 13.51 14.10
C TYR A 120 11.61 12.28 14.62
N LYS A 121 10.58 11.84 13.88
CA LYS A 121 9.92 10.56 14.07
C LYS A 121 9.58 10.01 12.69
N THR A 122 9.83 8.74 12.45
CA THR A 122 9.33 8.05 11.24
C THR A 122 7.84 8.28 11.13
N LYS A 123 7.42 8.85 9.99
CA LYS A 123 6.01 9.05 9.67
C LYS A 123 5.52 7.84 8.91
N THR A 124 4.46 7.21 9.40
CA THR A 124 3.80 6.11 8.69
C THR A 124 2.82 6.65 7.64
N LEU A 125 2.43 5.80 6.70
CA LEU A 125 1.42 6.14 5.70
C LEU A 125 0.08 6.50 6.37
N SER A 126 -0.30 5.74 7.40
CA SER A 126 -1.48 6.06 8.22
C SER A 126 -1.36 7.42 8.92
N ASP A 127 -0.20 7.77 9.49
CA ASP A 127 0.03 9.10 10.08
C ASP A 127 -0.14 10.23 9.03
N ALA A 128 0.28 9.98 7.79
CA ALA A 128 0.14 10.95 6.70
C ALA A 128 -1.30 11.11 6.23
N ILE A 129 -2.07 10.02 6.16
CA ILE A 129 -3.49 10.07 5.78
C ILE A 129 -4.32 10.73 6.90
N LYS A 130 -4.08 10.34 8.15
CA LYS A 130 -4.81 10.83 9.33
C LYS A 130 -4.52 12.28 9.71
N SER A 131 -3.54 12.94 9.08
CA SER A 131 -3.29 14.37 9.36
C SER A 131 -4.38 15.29 8.83
N ASN A 132 -5.30 14.79 8.00
CA ASN A 132 -6.38 15.57 7.36
C ASN A 132 -7.78 15.06 7.71
N ILE A 133 -7.99 14.63 8.96
CA ILE A 133 -9.33 14.24 9.45
C ILE A 133 -10.25 15.47 9.46
N THR A 134 -11.49 15.29 8.99
CA THR A 134 -12.54 16.32 8.99
C THR A 134 -13.82 15.79 9.62
N THR A 135 -14.68 16.71 10.05
CA THR A 135 -16.04 16.44 10.53
C THR A 135 -17.12 17.01 9.59
N SER A 136 -16.73 17.73 8.54
CA SER A 136 -17.65 18.32 7.56
C SER A 136 -17.00 18.45 6.18
N GLY A 137 -17.83 18.42 5.12
CA GLY A 137 -17.36 18.49 3.74
C GLY A 137 -16.63 17.22 3.27
N ALA A 138 -16.02 17.28 2.08
CA ALA A 138 -15.27 16.15 1.54
C ALA A 138 -13.97 15.93 2.34
N GLY A 139 -13.68 14.69 2.72
CA GLY A 139 -12.44 14.33 3.41
C GLY A 139 -12.48 12.99 4.13
N LEU A 140 -11.58 12.83 5.10
CA LEU A 140 -11.44 11.63 5.91
C LEU A 140 -12.21 11.76 7.22
N TYR A 141 -13.11 10.82 7.50
CA TYR A 141 -13.95 10.80 8.70
C TYR A 141 -13.54 9.66 9.63
N GLU A 142 -13.49 9.92 10.93
CA GLU A 142 -13.38 8.87 11.94
C GLU A 142 -14.77 8.32 12.27
N ILE A 143 -14.99 7.03 12.02
CA ILE A 143 -16.28 6.35 12.20
C ILE A 143 -16.02 4.98 12.83
N ASN A 144 -16.54 4.72 14.03
CA ASN A 144 -16.42 3.42 14.72
C ASN A 144 -14.98 2.87 14.81
N ASN A 145 -14.01 3.74 15.13
CA ASN A 145 -12.57 3.43 15.19
C ASN A 145 -11.93 3.04 13.85
N GLU A 146 -12.62 3.27 12.73
CA GLU A 146 -12.07 3.25 11.38
C GLU A 146 -11.97 4.68 10.84
N TYR A 147 -11.26 4.87 9.73
CA TYR A 147 -11.17 6.15 9.03
C TYR A 147 -11.63 5.99 7.59
N VAL A 148 -12.74 6.61 7.21
CA VAL A 148 -13.42 6.41 5.93
C VAL A 148 -13.41 7.69 5.11
N PHE A 149 -13.02 7.62 3.84
CA PHE A 149 -13.11 8.77 2.93
C PHE A 149 -14.56 8.98 2.47
N LYS A 150 -15.02 10.24 2.50
CA LYS A 150 -16.36 10.65 2.06
C LYS A 150 -16.31 11.94 1.25
N GLY A 151 -17.21 12.10 0.29
CA GLY A 151 -17.29 13.28 -0.58
C GLY A 151 -16.82 13.03 -2.01
N GLU A 152 -17.07 13.99 -2.90
CA GLU A 152 -16.65 13.93 -4.31
C GLU A 152 -15.19 14.33 -4.49
N PHE A 153 -14.78 15.45 -3.90
CA PHE A 153 -13.43 16.01 -4.04
C PHE A 153 -12.55 15.66 -2.84
N VAL A 154 -12.04 14.42 -2.82
CA VAL A 154 -11.17 13.90 -1.74
C VAL A 154 -9.73 13.63 -2.20
N SER A 155 -8.78 13.93 -1.32
CA SER A 155 -7.35 13.62 -1.49
C SER A 155 -7.05 12.20 -0.99
N ASN A 156 -7.52 11.19 -1.73
CA ASN A 156 -7.40 9.78 -1.37
C ASN A 156 -6.57 8.96 -2.36
N TYR A 157 -5.69 9.55 -3.14
CA TYR A 157 -4.92 8.86 -4.18
C TYR A 157 -3.61 8.27 -3.65
N VAL A 158 -3.29 7.07 -4.14
CA VAL A 158 -2.05 6.32 -3.84
C VAL A 158 -1.46 5.79 -5.14
N LYS A 159 -0.14 5.90 -5.30
CA LYS A 159 0.63 5.25 -6.36
C LYS A 159 1.33 4.01 -5.78
N PHE A 160 1.01 2.86 -6.36
CA PHE A 160 1.51 1.55 -5.92
C PHE A 160 1.44 0.52 -7.06
N ALA A 161 2.42 -0.37 -7.19
CA ALA A 161 2.48 -1.40 -8.22
C ALA A 161 2.23 -0.84 -9.65
N ASN A 162 2.94 0.25 -9.98
CA ASN A 162 2.81 0.99 -11.25
C ASN A 162 1.36 1.42 -11.61
N SER A 163 0.48 1.53 -10.60
CA SER A 163 -0.93 1.86 -10.77
C SER A 163 -1.35 2.97 -9.82
N ILE A 164 -2.42 3.68 -10.18
CA ILE A 164 -3.09 4.62 -9.30
C ILE A 164 -4.26 3.90 -8.61
N TRP A 165 -4.37 4.16 -7.32
CA TRP A 165 -5.35 3.60 -6.41
C TRP A 165 -6.05 4.73 -5.66
N ARG A 166 -7.24 4.43 -5.14
CA ARG A 166 -7.95 5.27 -4.17
C ARG A 166 -8.07 4.56 -2.84
N ILE A 167 -7.85 5.29 -1.75
CA ILE A 167 -8.08 4.83 -0.40
C ILE A 167 -9.58 4.87 -0.13
N ILE A 168 -10.13 3.72 0.24
CA ILE A 168 -11.52 3.62 0.72
C ILE A 168 -11.54 3.96 2.20
N LYS A 169 -10.73 3.24 2.99
CA LYS A 169 -10.66 3.40 4.44
C LYS A 169 -9.33 2.92 5.03
N ILE A 170 -9.11 3.30 6.27
CA ILE A 170 -8.17 2.66 7.20
C ILE A 170 -9.01 1.85 8.19
N ASP A 171 -8.79 0.55 8.24
CA ASP A 171 -9.52 -0.34 9.14
C ASP A 171 -9.02 -0.28 10.59
N LYS A 172 -9.72 -0.99 11.47
CA LYS A 172 -9.40 -1.10 12.91
C LYS A 172 -8.01 -1.68 13.20
N ASP A 173 -7.46 -2.47 12.27
CA ASP A 173 -6.15 -3.13 12.38
C ASP A 173 -5.05 -2.25 11.76
N ASN A 174 -5.39 -1.01 11.42
CA ASN A 174 -4.54 -0.01 10.77
C ASN A 174 -4.08 -0.44 9.38
N ASN A 175 -4.80 -1.31 8.67
CA ASN A 175 -4.56 -1.56 7.25
C ASN A 175 -5.36 -0.58 6.40
N ILE A 176 -4.81 -0.24 5.24
CA ILE A 176 -5.38 0.73 4.31
C ILE A 176 -5.97 -0.05 3.15
N ARG A 177 -7.29 0.04 2.99
CA ARG A 177 -8.04 -0.60 1.91
C ARG A 177 -8.04 0.28 0.67
N LEU A 178 -7.53 -0.25 -0.43
CA LEU A 178 -7.30 0.46 -1.69
C LEU A 178 -8.09 -0.15 -2.84
N ILE A 179 -8.77 0.67 -3.64
CA ILE A 179 -9.38 0.27 -4.91
C ILE A 179 -8.57 0.81 -6.08
N ARG A 180 -8.28 -0.03 -7.07
CA ARG A 180 -7.56 0.41 -8.28
C ARG A 180 -8.45 1.34 -9.09
N THR A 181 -7.93 2.48 -9.56
CA THR A 181 -8.76 3.43 -10.35
C THR A 181 -9.05 2.94 -11.77
N LYS A 182 -8.22 2.01 -12.28
CA LYS A 182 -8.41 1.38 -13.58
C LYS A 182 -8.89 -0.06 -13.41
N ARG A 183 -9.96 -0.40 -14.14
CA ARG A 183 -10.44 -1.77 -14.30
C ARG A 183 -9.38 -2.65 -14.95
N LEU A 184 -9.51 -3.96 -14.77
CA LEU A 184 -8.80 -4.91 -15.62
C LEU A 184 -9.43 -4.95 -17.02
N GLU A 185 -8.62 -5.28 -18.04
CA GLU A 185 -9.02 -5.13 -19.45
C GLU A 185 -10.13 -6.10 -19.86
N ASN A 186 -10.14 -7.31 -19.28
CA ASN A 186 -11.06 -8.37 -19.66
C ASN A 186 -12.33 -8.36 -18.80
N ASN A 187 -13.47 -8.60 -19.44
CA ASN A 187 -14.69 -8.95 -18.75
C ASN A 187 -14.58 -10.39 -18.23
N GLU A 188 -15.18 -10.64 -17.08
CA GLU A 188 -15.26 -11.95 -16.47
C GLU A 188 -16.68 -12.16 -15.94
N PRO A 189 -17.19 -13.40 -15.98
CA PRO A 189 -18.40 -13.74 -15.25
C PRO A 189 -18.07 -13.74 -13.76
N TRP A 190 -19.06 -13.39 -12.93
CA TRP A 190 -18.91 -13.58 -11.49
C TRP A 190 -18.84 -15.08 -11.16
N ASP A 191 -19.74 -15.86 -11.76
CA ASP A 191 -19.72 -17.31 -11.78
C ASP A 191 -20.46 -17.83 -13.01
N ASP A 192 -19.90 -18.81 -13.72
CA ASP A 192 -20.42 -19.32 -15.00
C ASP A 192 -21.09 -20.70 -14.89
N ARG A 193 -21.24 -21.23 -13.67
CA ARG A 193 -21.67 -22.61 -13.48
C ARG A 193 -23.19 -22.77 -13.61
N TYR A 194 -23.61 -24.00 -13.90
CA TYR A 194 -25.02 -24.38 -13.94
C TYR A 194 -25.66 -24.24 -12.55
N ASN A 195 -26.78 -23.51 -12.49
CA ASN A 195 -27.51 -23.31 -11.25
C ASN A 195 -28.66 -24.31 -11.14
N THR A 196 -28.51 -25.30 -10.26
CA THR A 196 -29.50 -26.36 -10.05
C THR A 196 -30.83 -25.85 -9.53
N SER A 197 -30.86 -24.77 -8.74
CA SER A 197 -32.11 -24.19 -8.25
C SER A 197 -32.91 -23.44 -9.32
N LYS A 198 -32.27 -23.11 -10.45
CA LYS A 198 -32.89 -22.42 -11.58
C LYS A 198 -33.01 -23.29 -12.83
N ASN A 199 -32.41 -24.47 -12.81
CA ASN A 199 -32.27 -25.34 -13.97
C ASN A 199 -31.73 -24.62 -15.22
N ALA A 200 -30.74 -23.74 -15.03
CA ALA A 200 -30.22 -22.88 -16.08
C ALA A 200 -28.76 -22.48 -15.84
N ASN A 201 -28.06 -22.09 -16.91
CA ASN A 201 -26.71 -21.53 -16.87
C ASN A 201 -26.76 -20.02 -16.55
N VAL A 202 -27.18 -19.69 -15.33
CA VAL A 202 -27.29 -18.31 -14.84
C VAL A 202 -26.23 -17.94 -13.79
N GLY A 203 -25.33 -18.90 -13.49
CA GLY A 203 -24.30 -18.73 -12.48
C GLY A 203 -24.82 -18.96 -11.06
N ILE A 204 -23.89 -19.15 -10.13
CA ILE A 204 -24.17 -19.34 -8.70
C ILE A 204 -23.64 -18.14 -7.94
N ASN A 205 -24.46 -17.49 -7.11
CA ASN A 205 -24.09 -16.30 -6.36
C ASN A 205 -23.45 -16.60 -4.97
N ILE A 206 -22.49 -17.53 -4.92
CA ILE A 206 -21.71 -17.87 -3.71
C ILE A 206 -20.24 -17.50 -3.92
N TYR A 207 -19.75 -16.48 -3.20
CA TYR A 207 -18.44 -15.88 -3.49
C TYR A 207 -17.29 -16.85 -3.28
N ASN A 208 -17.35 -17.63 -2.20
CA ASN A 208 -16.25 -18.50 -1.79
C ASN A 208 -15.87 -19.55 -2.85
N VAL A 209 -16.83 -19.95 -3.69
CA VAL A 209 -16.61 -20.91 -4.78
C VAL A 209 -16.59 -20.25 -6.15
N SER A 210 -16.83 -18.94 -6.26
CA SER A 210 -17.05 -18.22 -7.52
C SER A 210 -15.84 -18.23 -8.46
N ARG A 211 -16.10 -18.04 -9.77
CA ARG A 211 -15.06 -17.80 -10.78
C ARG A 211 -14.30 -16.51 -10.55
N ILE A 212 -14.98 -15.48 -10.05
CA ILE A 212 -14.32 -14.20 -9.78
C ILE A 212 -13.27 -14.31 -8.67
N LYS A 213 -13.50 -15.13 -7.64
CA LYS A 213 -12.48 -15.40 -6.61
C LYS A 213 -11.27 -16.15 -7.19
N GLU A 214 -11.50 -17.17 -8.02
CA GLU A 214 -10.43 -17.87 -8.75
C GLU A 214 -9.63 -16.88 -9.62
N LYS A 215 -10.32 -15.95 -10.30
CA LYS A 215 -9.71 -14.90 -11.11
C LYS A 215 -8.86 -13.94 -10.29
N LEU A 216 -9.35 -13.46 -9.15
CA LEU A 216 -8.59 -12.58 -8.25
C LEU A 216 -7.29 -13.26 -7.79
N ASN A 217 -7.32 -14.55 -7.45
CA ASN A 217 -6.13 -15.31 -7.13
C ASN A 217 -5.15 -15.40 -8.32
N SER A 218 -5.65 -15.58 -9.54
CA SER A 218 -4.83 -15.57 -10.75
C SER A 218 -4.20 -14.18 -10.99
N VAL A 219 -4.94 -13.10 -10.75
CA VAL A 219 -4.44 -11.71 -10.88
C VAL A 219 -3.33 -11.43 -9.88
N TYR A 220 -3.49 -11.78 -8.60
CA TYR A 220 -2.46 -11.62 -7.58
C TYR A 220 -1.17 -12.34 -7.94
N ASN A 221 -1.29 -13.55 -8.50
CA ASN A 221 -0.14 -14.36 -8.88
C ASN A 221 0.49 -13.98 -10.23
N ASN A 222 -0.08 -13.03 -10.96
CA ASN A 222 0.44 -12.62 -12.26
C ASN A 222 1.60 -11.59 -12.09
N PRO A 223 2.85 -11.94 -12.45
CA PRO A 223 4.01 -11.06 -12.28
C PRO A 223 3.98 -9.81 -13.17
N LYS A 224 3.10 -9.75 -14.18
CA LYS A 224 2.88 -8.55 -14.99
C LYS A 224 2.00 -7.51 -14.29
N ILE A 225 1.29 -7.93 -13.23
CA ILE A 225 0.40 -7.07 -12.46
C ILE A 225 1.04 -6.76 -11.10
N PHE A 226 1.54 -7.79 -10.41
CA PHE A 226 2.22 -7.64 -9.12
C PHE A 226 3.54 -8.40 -9.12
N THR A 227 4.64 -7.67 -8.95
CA THR A 227 5.97 -8.27 -8.75
C THR A 227 6.10 -8.86 -7.35
N GLU A 228 7.15 -9.64 -7.11
CA GLU A 228 7.48 -10.09 -5.75
C GLU A 228 7.79 -8.93 -4.79
N ASN A 229 8.22 -7.78 -5.31
CA ASN A 229 8.42 -6.60 -4.48
C ASN A 229 7.08 -6.05 -4.02
N ASP A 230 6.17 -5.80 -4.95
CA ASP A 230 4.83 -5.28 -4.68
C ASP A 230 4.10 -6.15 -3.65
N LYS A 231 4.21 -7.48 -3.77
CA LYS A 231 3.58 -8.44 -2.85
C LYS A 231 4.04 -8.31 -1.40
N LYS A 232 5.25 -7.78 -1.14
CA LYS A 232 5.70 -7.48 0.23
C LYS A 232 4.82 -6.44 0.90
N HIS A 233 4.17 -5.57 0.14
CA HIS A 233 3.34 -4.47 0.67
C HIS A 233 1.86 -4.88 0.82
N ILE A 234 1.43 -5.95 0.14
CA ILE A 234 0.03 -6.40 0.13
C ILE A 234 -0.22 -7.33 1.32
N VAL A 235 -1.08 -6.91 2.25
CA VAL A 235 -1.48 -7.74 3.39
C VAL A 235 -2.73 -8.55 3.07
N SER A 236 -2.80 -9.77 3.59
CA SER A 236 -4.02 -10.57 3.52
C SER A 236 -5.12 -9.94 4.39
N SER A 237 -6.37 -10.17 4.02
CA SER A 237 -7.51 -9.55 4.68
C SER A 237 -8.73 -10.45 4.64
N ASN A 238 -9.62 -10.26 5.61
CA ASN A 238 -10.92 -10.92 5.65
C ASN A 238 -11.92 -10.14 4.78
N VAL A 239 -12.64 -10.85 3.92
CA VAL A 239 -13.59 -10.26 2.98
C VAL A 239 -15.00 -10.63 3.40
N CYS A 240 -15.85 -9.63 3.62
CA CYS A 240 -17.27 -9.81 3.89
C CYS A 240 -18.02 -10.08 2.59
N VAL A 241 -18.75 -11.21 2.53
CA VAL A 241 -19.36 -11.74 1.29
C VAL A 241 -20.82 -12.15 1.46
N GLY A 242 -21.41 -11.84 2.61
CA GLY A 242 -22.80 -12.09 2.91
C GLY A 242 -23.71 -11.46 1.86
N LYS A 243 -24.90 -12.06 1.69
CA LYS A 243 -25.88 -11.61 0.70
C LYS A 243 -26.71 -10.46 1.25
N ARG A 244 -27.17 -9.58 0.35
CA ARG A 244 -27.94 -8.39 0.74
C ARG A 244 -29.14 -8.15 -0.16
N SER A 245 -30.21 -7.62 0.44
CA SER A 245 -31.34 -7.02 -0.28
C SER A 245 -31.11 -5.51 -0.39
N LEU A 246 -31.33 -4.91 -1.57
CA LEU A 246 -31.35 -3.45 -1.68
C LEU A 246 -32.54 -2.80 -0.95
N ASN A 247 -33.57 -3.58 -0.61
CA ASN A 247 -34.71 -3.10 0.17
C ASN A 247 -34.40 -3.04 1.68
N ASN A 248 -33.23 -3.51 2.11
CA ASN A 248 -32.81 -3.39 3.50
C ASN A 248 -32.32 -1.95 3.74
N PRO A 249 -32.99 -1.17 4.62
CA PRO A 249 -32.60 0.20 4.92
C PRO A 249 -31.34 0.27 5.80
N SER A 250 -30.89 -0.85 6.38
CA SER A 250 -29.60 -0.88 7.05
C SER A 250 -28.50 -0.54 6.05
N LEU A 251 -27.48 0.17 6.50
CA LEU A 251 -26.33 0.58 5.70
C LEU A 251 -25.02 0.11 6.32
N ASN A 252 -25.13 -0.64 7.41
CA ASN A 252 -23.98 -1.26 8.05
C ASN A 252 -23.58 -2.56 7.34
N ASN A 253 -22.34 -2.96 7.57
CA ASN A 253 -21.77 -4.15 6.97
C ASN A 253 -22.12 -5.42 7.75
N THR A 254 -22.97 -5.37 8.79
CA THR A 254 -23.21 -6.51 9.69
C THR A 254 -23.72 -7.74 8.93
N ASP A 255 -24.69 -7.56 8.02
CA ASP A 255 -25.21 -8.69 7.25
C ASP A 255 -24.18 -9.20 6.24
N LEU A 256 -23.39 -8.31 5.64
CA LEU A 256 -22.30 -8.69 4.72
C LEU A 256 -21.23 -9.49 5.45
N CYS A 257 -20.88 -9.08 6.66
CA CYS A 257 -19.84 -9.72 7.47
C CYS A 257 -20.38 -10.91 8.30
N SER A 258 -21.62 -11.34 8.08
CA SER A 258 -22.13 -12.61 8.61
C SER A 258 -21.50 -13.82 7.91
N GLU A 259 -21.02 -13.64 6.68
CA GLU A 259 -20.21 -14.60 5.93
C GLU A 259 -18.88 -13.94 5.56
N VAL A 260 -17.78 -14.57 5.96
CA VAL A 260 -16.43 -14.05 5.77
C VAL A 260 -15.58 -15.07 5.03
N VAL A 261 -14.85 -14.61 4.02
CA VAL A 261 -13.77 -15.38 3.40
C VAL A 261 -12.45 -14.81 3.90
N GLU A 262 -11.72 -15.63 4.64
CA GLU A 262 -10.48 -15.22 5.31
C GLU A 262 -9.27 -15.19 4.36
N ASN A 263 -8.24 -14.45 4.77
CA ASN A 263 -6.90 -14.47 4.19
C ASN A 263 -6.86 -14.23 2.67
N GLN A 264 -7.63 -13.27 2.18
CA GLN A 264 -7.62 -12.88 0.76
C GLN A 264 -6.68 -11.68 0.55
N PHE A 265 -5.78 -11.77 -0.43
CA PHE A 265 -4.91 -10.66 -0.83
C PHE A 265 -5.63 -9.64 -1.72
N LEU A 266 -6.49 -10.14 -2.61
CA LEU A 266 -7.32 -9.32 -3.48
C LEU A 266 -8.80 -9.60 -3.22
N SER A 267 -9.62 -8.58 -3.38
CA SER A 267 -11.07 -8.63 -3.27
C SER A 267 -11.70 -7.67 -4.28
N LEU A 268 -13.01 -7.48 -4.18
CA LEU A 268 -13.74 -6.41 -4.86
C LEU A 268 -14.27 -5.44 -3.81
N VAL A 269 -14.81 -4.32 -4.27
CA VAL A 269 -15.61 -3.43 -3.42
C VAL A 269 -16.87 -4.17 -2.97
N ASP A 270 -17.34 -3.90 -1.75
CA ASP A 270 -18.69 -4.30 -1.33
C ASP A 270 -19.69 -3.16 -1.56
N ILE A 271 -20.99 -3.45 -1.64
CA ILE A 271 -21.98 -2.42 -1.99
C ILE A 271 -22.18 -1.34 -0.91
N THR A 272 -21.80 -1.62 0.35
CA THR A 272 -21.94 -0.64 1.45
C THR A 272 -20.83 0.39 1.45
N GLU A 273 -19.66 0.07 0.89
CA GLU A 273 -18.55 1.02 0.73
C GLU A 273 -18.92 2.19 -0.19
N TYR A 274 -19.68 1.91 -1.25
CA TYR A 274 -20.21 2.95 -2.13
C TYR A 274 -21.09 3.94 -1.36
N TYR A 275 -22.06 3.43 -0.60
CA TYR A 275 -22.95 4.24 0.22
C TYR A 275 -22.19 5.08 1.24
N ASN A 276 -21.25 4.45 1.95
CA ASN A 276 -20.53 5.09 3.05
C ASN A 276 -19.68 6.28 2.58
N ALA A 277 -19.35 6.37 1.29
CA ALA A 277 -18.60 7.47 0.71
C ALA A 277 -19.46 8.72 0.39
N SER A 278 -20.80 8.61 0.34
CA SER A 278 -21.66 9.76 0.09
C SER A 278 -21.76 10.68 1.31
N LEU A 279 -21.86 12.00 1.05
CA LEU A 279 -22.18 13.01 2.04
C LEU A 279 -23.65 13.45 2.02
N ASP A 280 -24.46 12.93 1.10
CA ASP A 280 -25.85 13.34 0.95
C ASP A 280 -26.70 12.81 2.12
N SER A 281 -27.41 13.71 2.81
CA SER A 281 -28.25 13.34 3.95
C SER A 281 -29.47 12.49 3.57
N ASP A 282 -29.88 12.50 2.31
CA ASP A 282 -30.95 11.68 1.78
C ASP A 282 -30.47 10.34 1.24
N CYS A 283 -29.16 10.06 1.26
CA CYS A 283 -28.63 8.72 1.08
C CYS A 283 -28.89 7.94 2.37
N LYS A 284 -30.02 7.21 2.44
CA LYS A 284 -30.50 6.47 3.62
C LYS A 284 -30.67 4.97 3.37
N SER A 285 -30.59 4.53 2.12
CA SER A 285 -30.69 3.14 1.69
C SER A 285 -29.82 2.90 0.46
N LEU A 286 -29.53 1.62 0.16
CA LEU A 286 -28.73 1.25 -1.02
C LEU A 286 -29.43 1.55 -2.36
N ASN A 287 -30.74 1.80 -2.36
CA ASN A 287 -31.53 2.15 -3.53
C ASN A 287 -31.69 3.67 -3.73
N ASP A 288 -31.22 4.48 -2.78
CA ASP A 288 -31.42 5.92 -2.86
C ASP A 288 -30.45 6.52 -3.89
N LEU A 289 -30.99 7.11 -4.96
CA LEU A 289 -30.18 7.74 -6.02
C LEU A 289 -29.34 8.91 -5.50
N SER A 290 -29.77 9.54 -4.40
CA SER A 290 -29.01 10.57 -3.67
C SER A 290 -27.62 10.09 -3.23
N CYS A 291 -27.38 8.78 -3.11
CA CYS A 291 -26.06 8.23 -2.81
C CYS A 291 -25.00 8.52 -3.88
N GLN A 292 -25.40 8.90 -5.09
CA GLN A 292 -24.49 9.38 -6.13
C GLN A 292 -23.96 10.78 -5.83
N ASN A 293 -24.73 11.57 -5.08
CA ASN A 293 -24.35 12.95 -4.79
C ASN A 293 -23.15 12.98 -3.84
N TYR A 294 -22.20 13.86 -4.15
CA TYR A 294 -21.01 14.10 -3.34
C TYR A 294 -20.24 12.79 -3.06
N ASN A 295 -20.04 11.95 -4.07
CA ASN A 295 -19.47 10.62 -3.91
C ASN A 295 -18.38 10.34 -4.95
N TYR A 296 -17.14 10.18 -4.49
CA TYR A 296 -16.00 9.91 -5.37
C TYR A 296 -16.06 8.56 -6.09
N PHE A 297 -16.93 7.63 -5.69
CA PHE A 297 -17.15 6.38 -6.43
C PHE A 297 -17.85 6.60 -7.78
N THR A 298 -18.45 7.76 -8.02
CA THR A 298 -19.04 8.10 -9.32
C THR A 298 -17.99 8.24 -10.43
N ASP A 299 -16.72 8.47 -10.08
CA ASP A 299 -15.58 8.48 -11.01
C ASP A 299 -15.31 7.10 -11.66
N PHE A 300 -15.91 6.03 -11.13
CA PHE A 300 -15.84 4.68 -11.67
C PHE A 300 -16.95 4.48 -12.71
N TYR A 301 -16.76 5.09 -13.89
CA TYR A 301 -17.76 5.12 -14.97
C TYR A 301 -18.16 3.76 -15.54
N VAL A 302 -17.27 2.77 -15.45
CA VAL A 302 -17.49 1.45 -16.03
C VAL A 302 -18.06 0.52 -14.97
N SER A 303 -18.98 -0.35 -15.38
CA SER A 303 -19.59 -1.30 -14.48
C SER A 303 -18.55 -2.23 -13.82
N GLY A 304 -18.66 -2.47 -12.52
CA GLY A 304 -17.72 -3.31 -11.76
C GLY A 304 -18.45 -4.33 -10.90
N TRP A 305 -18.04 -5.60 -10.94
CA TRP A 305 -18.51 -6.59 -9.97
C TRP A 305 -18.20 -6.18 -8.53
N THR A 306 -19.08 -6.57 -7.61
CA THR A 306 -18.88 -6.45 -6.16
C THR A 306 -18.74 -7.83 -5.51
N THR A 307 -18.32 -7.86 -4.24
CA THR A 307 -18.36 -9.09 -3.44
C THR A 307 -19.78 -9.46 -3.01
N THR A 308 -20.75 -8.56 -3.15
CA THR A 308 -22.08 -8.70 -2.57
C THR A 308 -23.05 -9.41 -3.53
N ALA A 309 -23.58 -10.56 -3.10
CA ALA A 309 -24.62 -11.27 -3.81
C ALA A 309 -26.04 -10.82 -3.39
N VAL A 310 -27.02 -11.03 -4.27
CA VAL A 310 -28.44 -10.74 -3.99
C VAL A 310 -29.00 -11.80 -3.03
N LEU A 311 -29.65 -11.36 -1.94
CA LEU A 311 -30.18 -12.25 -0.91
C LEU A 311 -31.38 -13.07 -1.41
N GLU A 312 -32.23 -12.47 -2.22
CA GLU A 312 -33.52 -13.01 -2.62
C GLU A 312 -33.42 -14.19 -3.60
N ASN A 313 -32.24 -14.48 -4.14
CA ASN A 313 -32.05 -15.56 -5.08
C ASN A 313 -30.62 -16.14 -5.04
N THR A 314 -30.37 -17.08 -5.94
CA THR A 314 -29.17 -17.91 -5.96
C THR A 314 -28.24 -17.62 -7.14
N TYR A 315 -28.57 -16.63 -7.97
CA TYR A 315 -27.93 -16.43 -9.29
C TYR A 315 -27.59 -14.98 -9.60
N GLU A 316 -28.15 -14.00 -8.87
CA GLU A 316 -27.84 -12.59 -9.08
C GLU A 316 -26.80 -12.09 -8.09
N VAL A 317 -25.98 -11.18 -8.57
CA VAL A 317 -24.94 -10.47 -7.82
C VAL A 317 -25.06 -8.98 -8.12
N TYR A 318 -24.62 -8.15 -7.18
CA TYR A 318 -24.53 -6.72 -7.43
C TYR A 318 -23.26 -6.36 -8.20
N LYS A 319 -23.44 -5.47 -9.18
CA LYS A 319 -22.39 -4.67 -9.79
C LYS A 319 -22.63 -3.21 -9.45
N THR A 320 -21.61 -2.36 -9.54
CA THR A 320 -21.78 -0.91 -9.49
C THR A 320 -21.63 -0.33 -10.90
N ILE A 321 -22.39 0.71 -11.27
CA ILE A 321 -22.23 1.50 -12.49
C ILE A 321 -22.30 2.97 -12.10
N LEU A 322 -21.27 3.78 -12.37
CA LEU A 322 -21.19 5.15 -11.84
C LEU A 322 -21.34 5.17 -10.31
N GLY A 323 -20.87 4.12 -9.64
CA GLY A 323 -21.09 3.88 -8.22
C GLY A 323 -22.46 3.29 -7.85
N GLU A 324 -23.50 3.41 -8.66
CA GLU A 324 -24.85 2.90 -8.33
C GLU A 324 -24.93 1.36 -8.36
N PRO A 325 -25.48 0.70 -7.32
CA PRO A 325 -25.66 -0.75 -7.31
C PRO A 325 -26.76 -1.20 -8.27
N CYS A 326 -26.47 -2.20 -9.10
CA CYS A 326 -27.41 -2.84 -10.01
C CYS A 326 -27.33 -4.37 -9.86
N LYS A 327 -28.46 -5.06 -10.02
CA LYS A 327 -28.51 -6.53 -10.04
C LYS A 327 -28.14 -7.06 -11.42
N ASN A 328 -27.47 -8.20 -11.45
CA ASN A 328 -27.13 -8.87 -12.70
C ASN A 328 -26.96 -10.37 -12.45
N ASN A 329 -27.32 -11.21 -13.42
CA ASN A 329 -26.98 -12.64 -13.38
C ASN A 329 -25.46 -12.82 -13.25
N ALA A 330 -25.03 -13.76 -12.40
CA ALA A 330 -23.62 -14.06 -12.16
C ALA A 330 -22.89 -14.57 -13.40
N TYR A 331 -23.63 -15.20 -14.33
CA TYR A 331 -23.10 -15.72 -15.60
C TYR A 331 -22.69 -14.61 -16.60
N GLU A 332 -23.27 -13.42 -16.49
CA GLU A 332 -23.01 -12.35 -17.45
C GLU A 332 -21.59 -11.81 -17.33
N GLN A 333 -21.05 -11.30 -18.44
CA GLN A 333 -19.68 -10.81 -18.50
C GLN A 333 -19.61 -9.35 -18.02
N ASN A 334 -18.74 -9.05 -17.06
CA ASN A 334 -18.56 -7.69 -16.57
C ASN A 334 -17.10 -7.38 -16.23
N TYR A 335 -16.77 -6.09 -16.17
CA TYR A 335 -15.50 -5.66 -15.61
C TYR A 335 -15.52 -5.75 -14.09
N PHE A 336 -14.35 -5.59 -13.51
CA PHE A 336 -14.17 -5.53 -12.07
C PHE A 336 -12.97 -4.66 -11.73
N TYR A 337 -13.06 -4.03 -10.57
CA TYR A 337 -11.98 -3.25 -9.99
C TYR A 337 -11.42 -4.06 -8.82
N ILE A 338 -10.10 -4.24 -8.83
CA ILE A 338 -9.45 -4.98 -7.76
C ILE A 338 -9.29 -4.08 -6.53
N VAL A 339 -9.52 -4.68 -5.38
CA VAL A 339 -9.31 -4.08 -4.07
C VAL A 339 -8.25 -4.88 -3.32
N LEU A 340 -7.34 -4.19 -2.64
CA LEU A 340 -6.31 -4.81 -1.81
C LEU A 340 -6.12 -4.04 -0.51
N HIS A 341 -5.33 -4.60 0.40
CA HIS A 341 -4.91 -3.91 1.62
C HIS A 341 -3.40 -3.78 1.66
N VAL A 342 -2.93 -2.66 2.20
CA VAL A 342 -1.54 -2.45 2.58
C VAL A 342 -1.48 -2.10 4.07
N SER A 343 -0.34 -2.28 4.72
CA SER A 343 -0.25 -1.91 6.12
C SER A 343 -0.16 -0.39 6.26
N GLY A 344 -1.00 0.22 7.10
CA GLY A 344 -0.88 1.65 7.42
C GLY A 344 0.39 2.00 8.19
N ASN A 345 1.09 0.99 8.70
CA ASN A 345 2.38 1.08 9.36
C ASN A 345 3.55 1.26 8.40
N GLU A 346 3.34 1.12 7.08
CA GLU A 346 4.35 1.38 6.08
C GLU A 346 4.93 2.79 6.19
N LYS A 347 6.20 2.94 5.83
CA LYS A 347 6.85 4.25 5.84
C LYS A 347 6.20 5.13 4.78
N HIS A 348 5.77 6.32 5.17
CA HIS A 348 5.36 7.34 4.21
C HIS A 348 6.59 7.87 3.47
N LEU A 349 6.61 7.73 2.14
CA LEU A 349 7.69 8.24 1.30
C LEU A 349 7.47 9.70 0.93
N SER A 350 6.33 10.00 0.32
CA SER A 350 5.91 11.35 -0.08
C SER A 350 4.43 11.38 -0.47
N GLY A 351 3.97 12.55 -0.92
CA GLY A 351 2.64 12.76 -1.48
C GLY A 351 1.63 13.36 -0.50
N SER A 352 0.69 14.14 -1.03
CA SER A 352 -0.44 14.73 -0.30
C SER A 352 -1.75 13.97 -0.46
N GLY A 353 -1.77 12.97 -1.35
CA GLY A 353 -2.95 12.17 -1.67
C GLY A 353 -3.85 12.79 -2.74
N THR A 354 -3.43 13.88 -3.38
CA THR A 354 -4.15 14.43 -4.54
C THR A 354 -3.88 13.59 -5.78
N SER A 355 -4.68 13.74 -6.84
CA SER A 355 -4.46 13.01 -8.10
C SER A 355 -3.12 13.35 -8.76
N GLU A 356 -2.65 14.59 -8.60
CA GLU A 356 -1.38 15.08 -9.13
C GLU A 356 -0.18 14.74 -8.23
N ASP A 357 -0.42 14.59 -6.93
CA ASP A 357 0.59 14.27 -5.91
C ASP A 357 0.08 13.15 -4.97
N PRO A 358 -0.03 11.91 -5.49
CA PRO A 358 -0.55 10.78 -4.73
C PRO A 358 0.44 10.33 -3.66
N PHE A 359 -0.05 9.70 -2.58
CA PHE A 359 0.81 9.01 -1.63
C PHE A 359 1.61 7.90 -2.31
N ILE A 360 2.87 7.68 -1.90
CA ILE A 360 3.76 6.67 -2.50
C ILE A 360 4.09 5.56 -1.49
N ILE A 361 3.90 4.31 -1.91
CA ILE A 361 4.16 3.08 -1.12
C ILE A 361 5.50 2.42 -1.49
N GLU A 362 5.89 2.53 -2.76
CA GLU A 362 7.17 2.02 -3.27
C GLU A 362 7.66 2.92 -4.42
N GLU A 363 8.98 3.00 -4.62
CA GLU A 363 9.62 3.77 -5.70
C GLU A 363 9.59 3.05 -7.05
#